data_AF-A0A180H167-F1
#
_entry.id   AF-A0A180H167-F1
#
_cell.length_a   1.000
_cell.length_b   1.000
_cell.length_c   1.000
_cell.angle_alpha   90.00
_cell.angle_beta   90.00
_cell.angle_gamma   90.00
#
_symmetry.space_group_name_H-M   'P 1'
#
loop_
_entity.id
_entity.type
_entity.pdbx_description
1 polymer ?
#
loop_
_entity_poly.entity_id
_entity_poly.type
_entity_poly.pdbx_seq_one_letter_code
_entity_poly.pdbx_strand_id
1 'polypeptide(L)'
;MPRTTATSQHESREHHFLTASKPRMANGLDLPREVFDIIFAHLTTTVPGELRHHQAERIMGTASHLRLVCRQWADWLYESHLHRSLSFGSHSAAVELADSIRQRSELRPPPVCKYLEIDHLWPWPRDTLPLAAHADTATSETLEILLKVFSDTIVTLDIKFYDFFTLPSRTIDIIRRMPNLRNFTFGNSRWWSGHDDFPATDPGCFNALMMATPGLQSLRLDIPVCLRLEPGLPAITYLDILPAPDENQEILTSLLVALKPTLKVLSLRYRGSDYDTQPLLPAFETIRETLEGLSVQTSSFLTPIFNLHFPKLRVVSVHSWRGSITDWSTQNMFLYAPIRVLAVSSCTTKALAPADPLTDTDTFANLSKLEHDMPLIMAKCPL
;
A
#
# COMPACT_ATOMS: atom_id res chain seq x y z
N MET A 1 13.66 6.81 -93.64
CA MET A 1 12.91 5.79 -94.42
C MET A 1 11.97 5.05 -93.47
N PRO A 2 10.76 4.66 -93.90
CA PRO A 2 9.55 5.44 -93.63
C PRO A 2 8.50 4.78 -92.71
N ARG A 3 7.48 5.60 -92.39
CA ARG A 3 6.17 5.35 -91.77
C ARG A 3 5.41 4.12 -92.27
N THR A 4 4.62 3.53 -91.37
CA THR A 4 3.23 3.03 -91.58
C THR A 4 2.63 2.69 -90.19
N THR A 5 1.74 3.52 -89.60
CA THR A 5 0.26 3.45 -89.58
C THR A 5 -0.35 2.08 -89.27
N ALA A 6 -1.14 1.97 -88.19
CA ALA A 6 -2.60 1.72 -88.25
C ALA A 6 -3.24 1.48 -86.86
N THR A 7 -4.16 2.38 -86.49
CA THR A 7 -5.50 2.17 -85.88
C THR A 7 -5.77 1.02 -84.90
N SER A 8 -6.37 1.34 -83.74
CA SER A 8 -7.80 1.04 -83.49
C SER A 8 -8.31 1.56 -82.13
N GLN A 9 -9.39 2.35 -82.22
CA GLN A 9 -10.58 2.41 -81.35
C GLN A 9 -10.49 2.96 -79.91
N HIS A 10 -11.00 4.19 -79.85
CA HIS A 10 -11.85 4.78 -78.83
C HIS A 10 -12.93 3.80 -78.32
N GLU A 11 -12.99 3.57 -77.01
CA GLU A 11 -14.27 3.40 -76.31
C GLU A 11 -14.15 3.95 -74.89
N SER A 12 -14.92 5.01 -74.66
CA SER A 12 -15.07 5.67 -73.37
C SER A 12 -15.75 4.74 -72.38
N ARG A 13 -15.25 4.68 -71.15
CA ARG A 13 -16.14 4.66 -69.98
C ARG A 13 -15.41 5.13 -68.72
N GLU A 14 -15.95 6.21 -68.21
CA GLU A 14 -15.64 6.83 -66.94
C GLU A 14 -15.64 5.80 -65.81
N HIS A 15 -14.61 5.82 -64.98
CA HIS A 15 -14.77 5.54 -63.56
C HIS A 15 -13.83 6.47 -62.79
N HIS A 16 -14.46 7.42 -62.10
CA HIS A 16 -13.88 8.20 -61.01
C HIS A 16 -13.12 7.27 -60.05
N PHE A 17 -11.79 7.29 -60.10
CA PHE A 17 -10.96 6.83 -58.99
C PHE A 17 -10.69 8.03 -58.08
N LEU A 18 -11.54 8.14 -57.06
CA LEU A 18 -11.18 8.78 -55.80
C LEU A 18 -9.87 8.14 -55.33
N THR A 19 -8.78 8.92 -55.32
CA THR A 19 -7.56 8.57 -54.61
C THR A 19 -7.88 8.52 -53.12
N ALA A 20 -8.26 7.34 -52.64
CA ALA A 20 -8.32 7.05 -51.22
C ALA A 20 -6.90 7.17 -50.67
N SER A 21 -6.66 8.21 -49.88
CA SER A 21 -5.50 8.30 -49.01
C SER A 21 -5.45 7.03 -48.17
N LYS A 22 -4.42 6.21 -48.41
CA LYS A 22 -4.09 5.08 -47.54
C LYS A 22 -3.98 5.64 -46.12
N PRO A 23 -4.78 5.18 -45.14
CA PRO A 23 -4.58 5.62 -43.77
C PRO A 23 -3.17 5.18 -43.40
N ARG A 24 -2.29 6.14 -43.10
CA ARG A 24 -1.06 5.88 -42.34
C ARG A 24 -1.55 5.13 -41.10
N MET A 25 -1.19 3.86 -40.96
CA MET A 25 -1.30 3.21 -39.66
C MET A 25 -0.58 4.14 -38.69
N ALA A 26 -1.31 4.70 -37.74
CA ALA A 26 -0.70 5.40 -36.62
C ALA A 26 0.26 4.39 -35.99
N ASN A 27 1.56 4.59 -36.15
CA ASN A 27 2.54 3.72 -35.53
C ASN A 27 2.27 3.78 -34.03
N GLY A 28 1.85 2.67 -33.40
CA GLY A 28 1.65 2.58 -31.96
C GLY A 28 2.90 2.89 -31.13
N LEU A 29 4.03 3.16 -31.81
CA LEU A 29 5.31 3.57 -31.25
C LEU A 29 5.35 5.06 -30.86
N ASP A 30 4.52 5.91 -31.47
CA ASP A 30 4.48 7.37 -31.24
C ASP A 30 3.22 7.79 -30.46
N LEU A 31 2.83 7.02 -29.45
CA LEU A 31 1.70 7.38 -28.59
C LEU A 31 2.06 8.59 -27.72
N PRO A 32 1.16 9.60 -27.60
CA PRO A 32 1.29 10.64 -26.58
C PRO A 32 1.40 10.02 -25.19
N ARG A 33 2.18 10.65 -24.31
CA ARG A 33 2.48 10.15 -22.96
C ARG A 33 1.19 9.86 -22.20
N GLU A 34 0.21 10.73 -22.30
CA GLU A 34 -1.07 10.64 -21.61
C GLU A 34 -1.86 9.38 -22.02
N VAL A 35 -1.77 9.00 -23.30
CA VAL A 35 -2.43 7.79 -23.81
C VAL A 35 -1.70 6.55 -23.32
N PHE A 36 -0.37 6.58 -23.29
CA PHE A 36 0.42 5.48 -22.75
C PHE A 36 0.18 5.28 -21.24
N ASP A 37 0.10 6.37 -20.47
CA ASP A 37 -0.22 6.35 -19.04
C ASP A 37 -1.58 5.67 -18.79
N ILE A 38 -2.60 5.96 -19.61
CA ILE A 38 -3.93 5.33 -19.52
C ILE A 38 -3.86 3.83 -19.84
N ILE A 39 -3.15 3.45 -20.91
CA ILE A 39 -2.99 2.04 -21.30
C ILE A 39 -2.24 1.29 -20.18
N PHE A 40 -1.14 1.86 -19.69
CA PHE A 40 -0.34 1.27 -18.63
C PHE A 40 -1.14 1.13 -17.33
N ALA A 41 -1.91 2.15 -16.96
CA ALA A 41 -2.83 2.09 -15.82
C ALA A 41 -3.84 0.95 -16.02
N HIS A 42 -4.46 0.83 -17.19
CA HIS A 42 -5.42 -0.24 -17.47
C HIS A 42 -4.80 -1.64 -17.34
N LEU A 43 -3.58 -1.85 -17.85
CA LEU A 43 -2.86 -3.13 -17.76
C LEU A 43 -2.46 -3.50 -16.32
N THR A 44 -2.23 -2.49 -15.49
CA THR A 44 -1.75 -2.66 -14.11
C THR A 44 -2.85 -2.53 -13.06
N THR A 45 -4.06 -2.13 -13.44
CA THR A 45 -5.21 -2.04 -12.53
C THR A 45 -5.68 -3.44 -12.13
N THR A 46 -5.88 -3.65 -10.84
CA THR A 46 -6.46 -4.86 -10.23
C THR A 46 -7.96 -4.68 -9.99
N VAL A 47 -8.68 -5.81 -9.93
CA VAL A 47 -10.06 -5.86 -9.43
C VAL A 47 -10.06 -5.44 -7.95
N PRO A 48 -11.08 -4.72 -7.44
CA PRO A 48 -11.13 -4.35 -6.03
C PRO A 48 -11.04 -5.58 -5.11
N GLY A 49 -10.01 -5.67 -4.27
CA GLY A 49 -9.84 -6.74 -3.27
C GLY A 49 -8.45 -7.38 -3.19
N GLU A 50 -7.57 -7.19 -4.17
CA GLU A 50 -6.20 -7.73 -4.11
C GLU A 50 -5.24 -6.87 -3.26
N LEU A 51 -4.40 -7.52 -2.43
CA LEU A 51 -3.40 -6.86 -1.58
C LEU A 51 -2.42 -6.00 -2.39
N ARG A 52 -2.01 -4.84 -1.84
CA ARG A 52 -1.04 -3.90 -2.44
C ARG A 52 0.25 -4.54 -2.98
N HIS A 53 0.70 -5.65 -2.39
CA HIS A 53 1.91 -6.36 -2.86
C HIS A 53 1.75 -6.91 -4.29
N HIS A 54 0.57 -7.41 -4.67
CA HIS A 54 0.31 -7.88 -6.04
C HIS A 54 0.33 -6.75 -7.06
N GLN A 55 -0.01 -5.53 -6.65
CA GLN A 55 -0.02 -4.38 -7.55
C GLN A 55 1.40 -3.94 -7.92
N ALA A 56 2.33 -3.87 -6.96
CA ALA A 56 3.71 -3.50 -7.23
C ALA A 56 4.42 -4.52 -8.13
N GLU A 57 4.25 -5.82 -7.84
CA GLU A 57 4.78 -6.91 -8.68
C GLU A 57 4.20 -6.87 -10.10
N ARG A 58 2.88 -6.65 -10.24
CA ARG A 58 2.24 -6.49 -11.56
C ARG A 58 2.76 -5.28 -12.30
N ILE A 59 2.86 -4.12 -11.65
CA ILE A 59 3.41 -2.89 -12.27
C ILE A 59 4.84 -3.16 -12.77
N MET A 60 5.69 -3.75 -11.94
CA MET A 60 7.06 -4.08 -12.34
C MET A 60 7.10 -5.10 -13.45
N GLY A 61 6.28 -6.15 -13.39
CA GLY A 61 6.18 -7.18 -14.42
C GLY A 61 5.76 -6.56 -15.75
N THR A 62 4.67 -5.81 -15.78
CA THR A 62 4.18 -5.11 -16.97
C THR A 62 5.23 -4.13 -17.50
N ALA A 63 5.84 -3.30 -16.66
CA ALA A 63 6.90 -2.37 -17.05
C ALA A 63 8.12 -3.09 -17.65
N SER A 64 8.51 -4.23 -17.07
CA SER A 64 9.68 -4.99 -17.50
C SER A 64 9.51 -5.61 -18.88
N HIS A 65 8.28 -5.92 -19.30
CA HIS A 65 7.97 -6.39 -20.65
C HIS A 65 7.83 -5.23 -21.63
N LEU A 66 7.09 -4.18 -21.25
CA LEU A 66 6.81 -3.05 -22.15
C LEU A 66 8.06 -2.21 -22.48
N ARG A 67 9.08 -2.21 -21.61
CA ARG A 67 10.37 -1.54 -21.92
C ARG A 67 11.12 -2.14 -23.11
N LEU A 68 10.76 -3.35 -23.55
CA LEU A 68 11.40 -4.02 -24.68
C LEU A 68 10.75 -3.65 -26.02
N VAL A 69 9.62 -2.94 -26.02
CA VAL A 69 8.87 -2.60 -27.23
C VAL A 69 9.60 -1.56 -28.06
N CYS A 70 9.98 -0.44 -27.46
CA CYS A 70 10.81 0.58 -28.10
C CYS A 70 11.56 1.43 -27.06
N ARG A 71 12.57 2.17 -27.52
CA ARG A 71 13.41 3.02 -26.66
C ARG A 71 12.60 4.07 -25.91
N GLN A 72 11.62 4.70 -26.56
CA GLN A 72 10.78 5.72 -25.94
C GLN A 72 9.97 5.17 -24.77
N TRP A 73 9.40 3.97 -24.91
CA TRP A 73 8.67 3.30 -23.83
C TRP A 73 9.62 2.91 -22.70
N ALA A 74 10.81 2.41 -23.04
CA ALA A 74 11.83 2.10 -22.06
C ALA A 74 12.18 3.33 -21.22
N ASP A 75 12.56 4.44 -21.87
CA ASP A 75 12.97 5.68 -21.19
C ASP A 75 11.85 6.21 -20.28
N TRP A 76 10.60 6.22 -20.77
CA TRP A 76 9.45 6.61 -19.95
C TRP A 76 9.24 5.67 -18.75
N LEU A 77 9.25 4.35 -18.96
CA LEU A 77 9.04 3.35 -17.90
C LEU A 77 10.12 3.43 -16.82
N TYR A 78 11.37 3.69 -17.22
CA TYR A 78 12.48 3.87 -16.28
C TYR A 78 12.27 5.07 -15.36
N GLU A 79 11.79 6.19 -15.88
CA GLU A 79 11.53 7.40 -15.10
C GLU A 79 10.29 7.26 -14.20
N SER A 80 9.26 6.58 -14.67
CA SER A 80 7.92 6.66 -14.08
C SER A 80 7.55 5.48 -13.19
N HIS A 81 8.05 4.27 -13.47
CA HIS A 81 7.53 3.04 -12.88
C HIS A 81 8.58 2.02 -12.43
N LEU A 82 9.66 1.80 -13.19
CA LEU A 82 10.49 0.60 -13.05
C LEU A 82 11.25 0.51 -11.72
N HIS A 83 11.65 1.65 -11.15
CA HIS A 83 12.33 1.70 -9.85
C HIS A 83 11.48 2.29 -8.73
N ARG A 84 10.23 2.67 -9.02
CA ARG A 84 9.40 3.48 -8.11
C ARG A 84 8.98 2.72 -6.86
N SER A 85 8.73 1.42 -7.02
CA SER A 85 8.43 0.49 -5.95
C SER A 85 9.29 -0.75 -6.14
N LEU A 86 10.18 -1.02 -5.19
CA LEU A 86 11.09 -2.17 -5.25
C LEU A 86 10.83 -3.09 -4.06
N SER A 87 10.95 -4.40 -4.28
CA SER A 87 10.87 -5.42 -3.23
C SER A 87 12.04 -6.40 -3.37
N PHE A 88 12.72 -6.70 -2.26
CA PHE A 88 13.84 -7.64 -2.23
C PHE A 88 13.70 -8.63 -1.08
N GLY A 89 13.80 -9.91 -1.38
CA GLY A 89 14.04 -10.97 -0.37
C GLY A 89 15.48 -11.50 -0.37
N SER A 90 16.29 -11.09 -1.35
CA SER A 90 17.62 -11.65 -1.59
C SER A 90 18.74 -10.61 -1.55
N HIS A 91 19.89 -11.02 -1.04
CA HIS A 91 21.08 -10.19 -1.00
C HIS A 91 21.70 -10.01 -2.38
N SER A 92 21.86 -11.09 -3.14
CA SER A 92 22.49 -11.07 -4.47
C SER A 92 21.78 -10.11 -5.43
N ALA A 93 20.45 -10.14 -5.49
CA ALA A 93 19.67 -9.27 -6.37
C ALA A 93 19.78 -7.79 -5.97
N ALA A 94 19.85 -7.50 -4.67
CA ALA A 94 20.04 -6.13 -4.18
C ALA A 94 21.42 -5.58 -4.55
N VAL A 95 22.48 -6.40 -4.42
CA VAL A 95 23.84 -6.04 -4.82
C VAL A 95 23.93 -5.83 -6.33
N GLU A 96 23.39 -6.76 -7.13
CA GLU A 96 23.37 -6.66 -8.58
C GLU A 96 22.65 -5.39 -9.05
N LEU A 97 21.49 -5.08 -8.46
CA LEU A 97 20.81 -3.83 -8.77
C LEU A 97 21.66 -2.62 -8.38
N ALA A 98 22.21 -2.58 -7.16
CA ALA A 98 23.01 -1.47 -6.68
C ALA A 98 24.21 -1.22 -7.60
N ASP A 99 24.90 -2.28 -8.03
CA ASP A 99 26.03 -2.19 -8.94
C ASP A 99 25.59 -1.76 -10.33
N SER A 100 24.47 -2.29 -10.84
CA SER A 100 23.90 -1.83 -12.12
C SER A 100 23.58 -0.33 -12.09
N ILE A 101 23.09 0.19 -10.96
CA ILE A 101 22.77 1.61 -10.80
C ILE A 101 24.05 2.44 -10.73
N ARG A 102 25.06 1.98 -9.98
CA ARG A 102 26.36 2.66 -9.87
C ARG A 102 27.11 2.71 -11.20
N GLN A 103 26.96 1.70 -12.04
CA GLN A 103 27.60 1.61 -13.36
C GLN A 103 26.82 2.36 -14.45
N ARG A 104 25.65 2.92 -14.15
CA ARG A 104 24.87 3.67 -15.15
C ARG A 104 25.59 4.96 -15.54
N SER A 105 25.46 5.30 -16.82
CA SER A 105 25.87 6.60 -17.34
C SER A 105 25.12 7.74 -16.63
N GLU A 106 25.86 8.77 -16.23
CA GLU A 106 25.36 10.02 -15.64
C GLU A 106 24.38 10.77 -16.54
N LEU A 107 24.35 10.46 -17.85
CA LEU A 107 23.42 11.04 -18.82
C LEU A 107 21.98 10.51 -18.65
N ARG A 108 21.77 9.45 -17.87
CA ARG A 108 20.44 8.92 -17.58
C ARG A 108 19.90 9.56 -16.30
N PRO A 109 18.58 9.80 -16.22
CA PRO A 109 17.98 10.28 -14.99
C PRO A 109 18.28 9.30 -13.83
N PRO A 110 18.53 9.83 -12.62
CA PRO A 110 18.78 9.01 -11.45
C PRO A 110 17.55 8.16 -11.14
N PRO A 111 17.73 6.90 -10.74
CA PRO A 111 16.60 6.03 -10.45
C PRO A 111 15.88 6.52 -9.19
N VAL A 112 14.56 6.61 -9.26
CA VAL A 112 13.72 7.09 -8.15
C VAL A 112 12.99 5.92 -7.53
N CYS A 113 13.29 5.62 -6.27
CA CYS A 113 12.57 4.64 -5.47
C CYS A 113 11.79 5.35 -4.38
N LYS A 114 10.46 5.31 -4.43
CA LYS A 114 9.56 5.92 -3.42
C LYS A 114 9.13 4.91 -2.37
N TYR A 115 9.03 3.64 -2.74
CA TYR A 115 8.63 2.54 -1.86
C TYR A 115 9.69 1.44 -1.95
N LEU A 116 10.35 1.15 -0.83
CA LEU A 116 11.30 0.06 -0.73
C LEU A 116 10.78 -0.96 0.27
N GLU A 117 10.62 -2.20 -0.19
CA GLU A 117 10.27 -3.34 0.64
C GLU A 117 11.45 -4.30 0.74
N ILE A 118 11.78 -4.72 1.96
CA ILE A 118 12.69 -5.83 2.21
C ILE A 118 11.90 -6.94 2.89
N ASP A 119 11.76 -8.06 2.21
CA ASP A 119 11.16 -9.26 2.76
C ASP A 119 12.23 -10.18 3.38
N HIS A 120 11.83 -10.99 4.35
CA HIS A 120 12.72 -11.95 5.03
C HIS A 120 14.01 -11.33 5.60
N LEU A 121 13.94 -10.10 6.12
CA LEU A 121 15.13 -9.44 6.67
C LEU A 121 15.64 -10.22 7.89
N TRP A 122 16.90 -10.67 7.80
CA TRP A 122 17.69 -11.13 8.93
C TRP A 122 18.49 -9.95 9.50
N PRO A 123 18.17 -9.43 10.69
CA PRO A 123 18.74 -8.17 11.14
C PRO A 123 20.20 -8.28 11.61
N TRP A 124 20.67 -9.48 11.89
CA TRP A 124 22.03 -9.75 12.34
C TRP A 124 23.01 -10.02 11.19
N PRO A 125 24.33 -10.07 11.47
CA PRO A 125 25.32 -10.40 10.47
C PRO A 125 25.10 -11.81 9.86
N ARG A 126 25.58 -12.01 8.64
CA ARG A 126 25.30 -13.23 7.83
C ARG A 126 25.80 -14.52 8.49
N ASP A 127 26.88 -14.45 9.25
CA ASP A 127 27.47 -15.56 9.99
C ASP A 127 26.57 -16.08 11.13
N THR A 128 25.55 -15.33 11.52
CA THR A 128 24.56 -15.76 12.53
C THR A 128 23.27 -16.31 11.92
N LEU A 129 23.20 -16.49 10.60
CA LEU A 129 22.01 -17.06 9.95
C LEU A 129 21.73 -18.48 10.47
N PRO A 130 20.47 -18.84 10.74
CA PRO A 130 20.10 -20.21 11.06
C PRO A 130 20.48 -21.13 9.90
N LEU A 131 20.85 -22.39 10.20
CA LEU A 131 21.14 -23.39 9.15
C LEU A 131 19.99 -23.56 8.14
N ALA A 132 18.75 -23.33 8.58
CA ALA A 132 17.55 -23.42 7.76
C ALA A 132 17.30 -22.18 6.88
N ALA A 133 17.97 -21.05 7.15
CA ALA A 133 17.82 -19.85 6.34
C ALA A 133 18.54 -20.01 4.99
N HIS A 134 17.94 -19.47 3.93
CA HIS A 134 18.57 -19.51 2.62
C HIS A 134 19.88 -18.71 2.63
N ALA A 135 20.93 -19.25 1.99
CA ALA A 135 22.25 -18.60 1.93
C ALA A 135 22.20 -17.17 1.35
N ASP A 136 21.19 -16.88 0.52
CA ASP A 136 20.97 -15.59 -0.13
C ASP A 136 19.96 -14.67 0.61
N THR A 137 19.61 -14.99 1.86
CA THR A 137 18.67 -14.18 2.67
C THR A 137 19.16 -12.73 2.78
N ALA A 138 18.23 -11.78 2.70
CA ALA A 138 18.50 -10.37 2.89
C ALA A 138 18.93 -10.09 4.35
N THR A 139 20.03 -9.37 4.52
CA THR A 139 20.56 -8.98 5.83
C THR A 139 20.46 -7.47 6.05
N SER A 140 20.80 -6.99 7.24
CA SER A 140 20.96 -5.55 7.49
C SER A 140 21.93 -4.89 6.50
N GLU A 141 23.00 -5.58 6.08
CA GLU A 141 23.91 -5.10 5.03
C GLU A 141 23.19 -4.92 3.68
N THR A 142 22.31 -5.87 3.30
CA THR A 142 21.47 -5.74 2.10
C THR A 142 20.63 -4.46 2.14
N LEU A 143 19.96 -4.23 3.26
CA LEU A 143 19.16 -3.04 3.48
C LEU A 143 20.03 -1.77 3.36
N GLU A 144 21.18 -1.73 4.01
CA GLU A 144 22.08 -0.58 3.97
C GLU A 144 22.58 -0.25 2.55
N ILE A 145 22.86 -1.26 1.72
CA ILE A 145 23.26 -1.06 0.32
C ILE A 145 22.15 -0.30 -0.43
N LEU A 146 20.90 -0.76 -0.30
CA LEU A 146 19.75 -0.18 -0.98
C LEU A 146 19.40 1.21 -0.44
N LEU A 147 19.46 1.40 0.88
CA LEU A 147 19.22 2.71 1.51
C LEU A 147 20.24 3.76 1.04
N LYS A 148 21.50 3.37 0.81
CA LYS A 148 22.52 4.29 0.26
C LYS A 148 22.30 4.63 -1.20
N VAL A 149 21.77 3.70 -2.00
CA VAL A 149 21.50 3.94 -3.43
C VAL A 149 20.32 4.89 -3.62
N PHE A 150 19.32 4.83 -2.73
CA PHE A 150 18.06 5.57 -2.87
C PHE A 150 17.78 6.54 -1.71
N SER A 151 18.83 7.03 -1.03
CA SER A 151 18.73 7.83 0.21
C SER A 151 17.76 9.00 0.10
N ASP A 152 17.75 9.64 -1.07
CA ASP A 152 17.05 10.89 -1.30
C ASP A 152 15.63 10.69 -1.85
N THR A 153 15.26 9.48 -2.26
CA THR A 153 14.00 9.25 -2.98
C THR A 153 12.99 8.45 -2.17
N ILE A 154 13.44 7.63 -1.22
CA ILE A 154 12.58 6.75 -0.44
C ILE A 154 11.63 7.57 0.44
N VAL A 155 10.34 7.29 0.30
CA VAL A 155 9.25 7.88 1.07
C VAL A 155 8.65 6.87 2.04
N THR A 156 8.57 5.61 1.62
CA THR A 156 8.07 4.49 2.41
C THR A 156 9.12 3.40 2.49
N LEU A 157 9.44 2.97 3.71
CA LEU A 157 10.25 1.79 3.97
C LEU A 157 9.38 0.71 4.62
N ASP A 158 9.25 -0.42 3.93
CA ASP A 158 8.55 -1.62 4.39
C ASP A 158 9.58 -2.70 4.71
N ILE A 159 9.64 -3.12 5.96
CA ILE A 159 10.59 -4.13 6.41
C ILE A 159 9.81 -5.28 7.02
N LYS A 160 9.92 -6.44 6.39
CA LYS A 160 9.37 -7.68 6.93
C LYS A 160 10.52 -8.50 7.49
N PHE A 161 10.50 -8.66 8.81
CA PHE A 161 11.52 -9.39 9.53
C PHE A 161 11.27 -10.88 9.39
N TYR A 162 12.34 -11.69 9.39
CA TYR A 162 12.19 -13.13 9.40
C TYR A 162 11.47 -13.61 10.68
N ASP A 163 11.88 -13.09 11.84
CA ASP A 163 11.23 -13.39 13.13
C ASP A 163 11.19 -12.21 14.12
N PHE A 164 12.18 -11.30 14.15
CA PHE A 164 12.30 -10.24 15.18
C PHE A 164 12.50 -8.83 14.65
N PHE A 165 11.81 -7.88 15.27
CA PHE A 165 12.09 -6.45 15.11
C PHE A 165 13.38 -6.06 15.83
N THR A 166 14.46 -5.90 15.07
CA THR A 166 15.66 -5.19 15.52
C THR A 166 16.43 -4.67 14.32
N LEU A 167 17.12 -3.53 14.47
CA LEU A 167 17.96 -2.95 13.44
C LEU A 167 19.29 -2.51 14.07
N PRO A 168 20.44 -2.81 13.45
CA PRO A 168 21.73 -2.30 13.91
C PRO A 168 21.73 -0.76 13.96
N SER A 169 22.43 -0.18 14.93
CA SER A 169 22.54 1.28 15.09
C SER A 169 23.05 1.96 13.81
N ARG A 170 23.97 1.31 13.09
CA ARG A 170 24.47 1.77 11.80
C ARG A 170 23.35 1.90 10.75
N THR A 171 22.42 0.96 10.71
CA THR A 171 21.27 1.01 9.80
C THR A 171 20.33 2.16 10.21
N ILE A 172 20.08 2.35 11.50
CA ILE A 172 19.30 3.50 12.02
C ILE A 172 19.95 4.83 11.67
N ASP A 173 21.28 4.94 11.74
CA ASP A 173 22.02 6.16 11.37
C ASP A 173 21.90 6.50 9.88
N ILE A 174 21.83 5.49 9.01
CA ILE A 174 21.56 5.69 7.58
C ILE A 174 20.13 6.18 7.39
N ILE A 175 19.17 5.53 8.05
CA ILE A 175 17.75 5.93 8.02
C ILE A 175 17.57 7.38 8.49
N ARG A 176 18.30 7.80 9.53
CA ARG A 176 18.27 9.18 10.05
C ARG A 176 18.57 10.22 8.98
N ARG A 177 19.39 9.88 7.99
CA ARG A 177 19.84 10.78 6.93
C ARG A 177 18.89 10.84 5.74
N MET A 178 17.74 10.18 5.79
CA MET A 178 16.78 10.11 4.70
C MET A 178 15.75 11.24 4.79
N PRO A 179 15.87 12.32 4.00
CA PRO A 179 15.08 13.54 4.20
C PRO A 179 13.58 13.36 3.87
N ASN A 180 13.28 12.41 2.98
CA ASN A 180 11.95 12.22 2.42
C ASN A 180 11.17 11.05 3.02
N LEU A 181 11.76 10.33 3.97
CA LEU A 181 11.10 9.22 4.64
C LEU A 181 9.92 9.74 5.47
N ARG A 182 8.73 9.19 5.22
CA ARG A 182 7.46 9.57 5.88
C ARG A 182 6.68 8.38 6.40
N ASN A 183 6.91 7.18 5.88
CA ASN A 183 6.11 6.02 6.21
C ASN A 183 7.00 4.82 6.58
N PHE A 184 6.67 4.16 7.68
CA PHE A 184 7.21 2.85 8.03
C PHE A 184 6.13 1.79 8.01
N THR A 185 6.50 0.62 7.49
CA THR A 185 5.79 -0.63 7.71
C THR A 185 6.77 -1.61 8.32
N PHE A 186 6.41 -2.20 9.45
CA PHE A 186 7.12 -3.32 10.03
C PHE A 186 6.20 -4.52 10.05
N GLY A 187 6.63 -5.62 9.46
CA GLY A 187 5.83 -6.84 9.40
C GLY A 187 6.64 -8.10 9.67
N ASN A 188 5.92 -9.21 9.82
CA ASN A 188 6.55 -10.52 9.86
C ASN A 188 6.54 -11.09 8.45
N SER A 189 7.66 -11.69 8.07
CA SER A 189 7.70 -12.49 6.87
C SER A 189 6.78 -13.70 7.04
N ARG A 190 6.25 -14.25 5.94
CA ARG A 190 5.24 -15.34 6.01
C ARG A 190 5.80 -16.67 6.53
N TRP A 191 7.08 -16.73 6.88
CA TRP A 191 7.82 -17.96 7.17
C TRP A 191 8.24 -17.92 8.64
N TRP A 192 7.42 -18.53 9.49
CA TRP A 192 7.78 -18.74 10.88
C TRP A 192 8.94 -19.75 10.91
N SER A 193 10.07 -19.38 11.51
CA SER A 193 11.24 -20.25 11.56
C SER A 193 11.12 -21.45 12.50
N GLY A 194 10.02 -21.56 13.27
CA GLY A 194 9.73 -22.65 14.18
C GLY A 194 10.70 -22.80 15.35
N HIS A 195 11.55 -21.79 15.61
CA HIS A 195 12.39 -21.76 16.80
C HIS A 195 11.64 -21.10 17.95
N ASP A 196 11.85 -21.57 19.19
CA ASP A 196 11.24 -21.03 20.41
C ASP A 196 12.26 -20.24 21.27
N ASP A 197 13.57 -20.42 21.01
CA ASP A 197 14.65 -19.79 21.77
C ASP A 197 15.25 -18.62 20.98
N PHE A 198 14.70 -17.44 21.21
CA PHE A 198 15.18 -16.24 20.54
C PHE A 198 15.68 -15.19 21.53
N PRO A 199 16.68 -14.38 21.11
CA PRO A 199 17.15 -13.28 21.93
C PRO A 199 16.01 -12.28 22.18
N ALA A 200 15.98 -11.74 23.40
CA ALA A 200 14.99 -10.74 23.79
C ALA A 200 14.99 -9.56 22.80
N THR A 201 13.80 -9.16 22.36
CA THR A 201 13.59 -7.93 21.56
C THR A 201 14.26 -6.77 22.28
N ASP A 202 15.08 -5.97 21.59
CA ASP A 202 15.65 -4.75 22.17
C ASP A 202 14.61 -3.63 22.16
N PRO A 203 13.99 -3.28 23.29
CA PRO A 203 12.99 -2.21 23.32
C PRO A 203 13.60 -0.84 23.00
N GLY A 204 14.92 -0.68 23.11
CA GLY A 204 15.62 0.56 22.75
C GLY A 204 15.66 0.80 21.24
N CYS A 205 15.63 -0.26 20.43
CA CYS A 205 15.69 -0.15 18.97
C CYS A 205 14.52 0.66 18.39
N PHE A 206 13.30 0.41 18.86
CA PHE A 206 12.12 1.16 18.38
C PHE A 206 12.24 2.65 18.67
N ASN A 207 12.61 3.01 19.90
CA ASN A 207 12.78 4.42 20.29
C ASN A 207 13.90 5.08 19.49
N ALA A 208 15.06 4.43 19.36
CA ALA A 208 16.18 4.95 18.58
C ALA A 208 15.77 5.23 17.13
N LEU A 209 14.94 4.37 16.54
CA LEU A 209 14.40 4.54 15.21
C LEU A 209 13.38 5.69 15.11
N MET A 210 12.45 5.79 16.07
CA MET A 210 11.48 6.89 16.14
C MET A 210 12.18 8.25 16.30
N MET A 211 13.19 8.33 17.16
CA MET A 211 14.01 9.54 17.36
C MET A 211 14.87 9.86 16.13
N ALA A 212 15.30 8.85 15.38
CA ALA A 212 16.01 9.04 14.12
C ALA A 212 15.10 9.55 12.98
N THR A 213 13.77 9.47 13.13
CA THR A 213 12.82 9.77 12.05
C THR A 213 11.75 10.79 12.47
N PRO A 214 12.14 12.02 12.87
CA PRO A 214 11.20 13.02 13.37
C PRO A 214 10.14 13.45 12.33
N GLY A 215 10.43 13.26 11.03
CA GLY A 215 9.50 13.55 9.94
C GLY A 215 8.48 12.44 9.62
N LEU A 216 8.47 11.35 10.39
CA LEU A 216 7.56 10.22 10.16
C LEU A 216 6.09 10.63 10.38
N GLN A 217 5.23 10.29 9.43
CA GLN A 217 3.80 10.63 9.43
C GLN A 217 2.89 9.41 9.53
N SER A 218 3.37 8.25 9.05
CA SER A 218 2.63 7.00 9.01
C SER A 218 3.45 5.87 9.61
N LEU A 219 2.81 5.09 10.48
CA LEU A 219 3.40 3.88 11.05
C LEU A 219 2.43 2.71 10.89
N ARG A 220 2.93 1.61 10.33
CA ARG A 220 2.24 0.33 10.26
C ARG A 220 3.02 -0.73 11.03
N LEU A 221 2.33 -1.40 11.96
CA LEU A 221 2.85 -2.45 12.81
C LEU A 221 2.06 -3.75 12.57
N ASP A 222 2.73 -4.70 11.93
CA ASP A 222 2.27 -6.08 11.65
C ASP A 222 3.02 -7.13 12.50
N ILE A 223 3.76 -6.68 13.50
CA ILE A 223 4.56 -7.51 14.42
C ILE A 223 4.41 -7.03 15.86
N PRO A 224 4.62 -7.94 16.82
CA PRO A 224 4.87 -7.55 18.20
C PRO A 224 6.05 -6.60 18.26
N VAL A 225 5.86 -5.42 18.84
CA VAL A 225 6.97 -4.53 19.18
C VAL A 225 6.98 -4.36 20.69
N CYS A 226 8.10 -4.69 21.33
CA CYS A 226 8.31 -4.32 22.72
C CYS A 226 8.49 -2.81 22.79
N LEU A 227 7.43 -2.08 23.13
CA LEU A 227 7.48 -0.63 23.25
C LEU A 227 7.88 -0.23 24.67
N ARG A 228 8.93 0.58 24.78
CA ARG A 228 9.17 1.43 25.95
C ARG A 228 9.01 2.87 25.51
N LEU A 229 7.80 3.40 25.54
CA LEU A 229 7.55 4.71 24.94
C LEU A 229 8.29 5.80 25.72
N GLU A 230 9.29 6.38 25.08
CA GLU A 230 9.97 7.58 25.57
C GLU A 230 9.30 8.85 25.03
N PRO A 231 9.39 9.98 25.74
CA PRO A 231 8.96 11.26 25.20
C PRO A 231 9.70 11.58 23.89
N GLY A 232 8.99 12.13 22.91
CA GLY A 232 9.61 12.56 21.64
C GLY A 232 9.29 11.70 20.42
N LEU A 233 8.22 10.90 20.46
CA LEU A 233 7.71 10.23 19.25
C LEU A 233 7.46 11.25 18.13
N PRO A 234 7.72 10.87 16.86
CA PRO A 234 7.39 11.71 15.73
C PRO A 234 5.89 11.98 15.64
N ALA A 235 5.51 13.04 14.93
CA ALA A 235 4.13 13.47 14.77
C ALA A 235 3.35 12.54 13.81
N ILE A 236 3.17 11.29 14.23
CA ILE A 236 2.46 10.26 13.49
C ILE A 236 0.98 10.65 13.43
N THR A 237 0.46 10.72 12.21
CA THR A 237 -0.93 11.07 11.90
C THR A 237 -1.75 9.86 11.45
N TYR A 238 -1.10 8.83 10.92
CA TYR A 238 -1.72 7.57 10.51
C TYR A 238 -1.04 6.40 11.22
N LEU A 239 -1.83 5.58 11.89
CA LEU A 239 -1.37 4.38 12.58
C LEU A 239 -2.18 3.18 12.13
N ASP A 240 -1.51 2.11 11.72
CA ASP A 240 -2.11 0.86 11.29
C ASP A 240 -1.53 -0.31 12.07
N ILE A 241 -2.37 -1.06 12.77
CA ILE A 241 -1.94 -2.05 13.74
C ILE A 241 -2.67 -3.36 13.46
N LEU A 242 -1.93 -4.46 13.55
CA LEU A 242 -2.45 -5.80 13.67
C LEU A 242 -2.32 -6.22 15.15
N PRO A 243 -3.36 -6.09 15.99
CA PRO A 243 -3.29 -6.50 17.38
C PRO A 243 -3.11 -8.01 17.47
N ALA A 244 -2.08 -8.46 18.18
CA ALA A 244 -1.94 -9.88 18.48
C ALA A 244 -2.86 -10.27 19.65
N PRO A 245 -3.47 -11.47 19.62
CA PRO A 245 -4.38 -11.94 20.67
C PRO A 245 -3.69 -12.14 22.03
N ASP A 246 -2.39 -12.46 22.03
CA ASP A 246 -1.61 -12.76 23.24
C ASP A 246 -0.72 -11.58 23.69
N GLU A 247 -0.78 -10.43 23.01
CA GLU A 247 0.02 -9.27 23.37
C GLU A 247 -0.63 -8.43 24.47
N ASN A 248 0.21 -7.80 25.28
CA ASN A 248 -0.22 -6.92 26.35
C ASN A 248 -0.94 -5.68 25.77
N GLN A 249 -2.27 -5.63 25.89
CA GLN A 249 -3.13 -4.52 25.44
C GLN A 249 -2.75 -3.17 26.05
N GLU A 250 -2.05 -3.17 27.19
CA GLU A 250 -1.46 -1.97 27.77
C GLU A 250 -0.45 -1.30 26.84
N ILE A 251 0.29 -2.08 26.03
CA ILE A 251 1.27 -1.57 25.06
C ILE A 251 0.57 -0.76 23.97
N LEU A 252 -0.50 -1.33 23.40
CA LEU A 252 -1.33 -0.66 22.40
C LEU A 252 -1.98 0.61 22.97
N THR A 253 -2.54 0.50 24.18
CA THR A 253 -3.16 1.65 24.85
C THR A 253 -2.13 2.75 25.11
N SER A 254 -0.94 2.40 25.58
CA SER A 254 0.14 3.35 25.83
C SER A 254 0.60 4.04 24.54
N LEU A 255 0.69 3.31 23.43
CA LEU A 255 1.04 3.88 22.12
C LEU A 255 -0.01 4.89 21.66
N LEU A 256 -1.29 4.55 21.79
CA LEU A 256 -2.39 5.45 21.42
C LEU A 256 -2.46 6.69 22.33
N VAL A 257 -2.18 6.54 23.62
CA VAL A 257 -2.04 7.67 24.56
C VAL A 257 -0.90 8.59 24.12
N ALA A 258 0.26 8.03 23.80
CA ALA A 258 1.43 8.80 23.39
C ALA A 258 1.22 9.54 22.06
N LEU A 259 0.50 8.91 21.12
CA LEU A 259 0.21 9.49 19.80
C LEU A 259 -1.06 10.34 19.76
N LYS A 260 -1.87 10.37 20.82
CA LYS A 260 -3.11 11.15 20.92
C LYS A 260 -2.99 12.59 20.37
N PRO A 261 -1.92 13.37 20.62
CA PRO A 261 -1.85 14.76 20.17
C PRO A 261 -1.78 14.92 18.64
N THR A 262 -1.28 13.92 17.92
CA THR A 262 -0.98 14.01 16.48
C THR A 262 -1.79 13.03 15.63
N LEU A 263 -2.27 11.94 16.24
CA LEU A 263 -2.98 10.88 15.55
C LEU A 263 -4.32 11.38 15.00
N LYS A 264 -4.54 11.15 13.70
CA LYS A 264 -5.77 11.50 12.99
C LYS A 264 -6.50 10.27 12.47
N VAL A 265 -5.76 9.24 12.05
CA VAL A 265 -6.33 8.05 11.44
C VAL A 265 -5.79 6.81 12.13
N LEU A 266 -6.71 5.94 12.57
CA LEU A 266 -6.39 4.63 13.13
C LEU A 266 -6.94 3.53 12.21
N SER A 267 -6.10 2.56 11.89
CA SER A 267 -6.47 1.34 11.19
C SER A 267 -6.20 0.12 12.07
N LEU A 268 -7.21 -0.72 12.26
CA LEU A 268 -7.11 -1.97 13.03
C LEU A 268 -7.38 -3.17 12.12
N ARG A 269 -6.36 -4.02 11.96
CA ARG A 269 -6.44 -5.30 11.24
C ARG A 269 -6.52 -6.46 12.21
N TYR A 270 -6.93 -7.63 11.75
CA TYR A 270 -7.01 -8.85 12.56
C TYR A 270 -6.77 -10.10 11.72
N ARG A 271 -6.01 -11.04 12.29
CA ARG A 271 -5.71 -12.36 11.69
C ARG A 271 -6.34 -13.44 12.57
N GLY A 272 -7.64 -13.70 12.41
CA GLY A 272 -8.34 -14.75 13.14
C GLY A 272 -9.86 -14.60 13.12
N SER A 273 -10.58 -15.41 13.91
CA SER A 273 -12.06 -15.36 14.00
C SER A 273 -12.63 -14.71 15.26
N ASP A 274 -11.87 -14.57 16.36
CA ASP A 274 -12.41 -14.21 17.68
C ASP A 274 -11.44 -13.33 18.50
N TYR A 275 -11.29 -12.06 18.11
CA TYR A 275 -10.59 -11.07 18.94
C TYR A 275 -11.57 -10.42 19.90
N ASP A 276 -11.32 -10.50 21.21
CA ASP A 276 -12.06 -9.67 22.16
C ASP A 276 -11.64 -8.21 22.00
N THR A 277 -12.58 -7.39 21.56
CA THR A 277 -12.38 -5.96 21.29
C THR A 277 -12.71 -5.09 22.50
N GLN A 278 -13.35 -5.64 23.54
CA GLN A 278 -13.69 -4.90 24.75
C GLN A 278 -12.49 -4.20 25.39
N PRO A 279 -11.30 -4.83 25.47
CA PRO A 279 -10.16 -4.18 26.10
C PRO A 279 -9.58 -3.00 25.31
N LEU A 280 -10.00 -2.79 24.06
CA LEU A 280 -9.63 -1.61 23.28
C LEU A 280 -10.46 -0.37 23.64
N LEU A 281 -11.55 -0.53 24.41
CA LEU A 281 -12.43 0.57 24.78
C LEU A 281 -11.70 1.76 25.43
N PRO A 282 -10.80 1.57 26.43
CA PRO A 282 -10.08 2.69 27.06
C PRO A 282 -9.18 3.44 26.07
N ALA A 283 -8.60 2.72 25.11
CA ALA A 283 -7.82 3.30 24.04
C ALA A 283 -8.67 4.20 23.13
N PHE A 284 -9.87 3.76 22.76
CA PHE A 284 -10.79 4.58 21.97
C PHE A 284 -11.30 5.81 22.73
N GLU A 285 -11.65 5.66 24.01
CA GLU A 285 -12.04 6.80 24.86
C GLU A 285 -10.95 7.88 24.91
N THR A 286 -9.69 7.45 24.92
CA THR A 286 -8.53 8.34 24.94
C THR A 286 -8.41 9.18 23.68
N ILE A 287 -8.64 8.59 22.50
CA ILE A 287 -8.38 9.22 21.19
C ILE A 287 -9.64 9.78 20.51
N ARG A 288 -10.85 9.57 21.05
CA ARG A 288 -12.12 9.93 20.41
C ARG A 288 -12.23 11.42 19.99
N GLU A 289 -11.59 12.31 20.75
CA GLU A 289 -11.63 13.76 20.53
C GLU A 289 -10.71 14.24 19.39
N THR A 290 -9.74 13.41 18.97
CA THR A 290 -8.75 13.75 17.95
C THR A 290 -8.93 12.99 16.64
N LEU A 291 -9.53 11.80 16.71
CA LEU A 291 -9.67 10.90 15.57
C LEU A 291 -10.56 11.50 14.46
N GLU A 292 -10.01 11.58 13.26
CA GLU A 292 -10.68 12.04 12.03
C GLU A 292 -11.06 10.86 11.12
N GLY A 293 -10.35 9.73 11.19
CA GLY A 293 -10.60 8.53 10.41
C GLY A 293 -10.44 7.23 11.19
N LEU A 294 -11.33 6.28 10.96
CA LEU A 294 -11.28 4.94 11.56
C LEU A 294 -11.46 3.87 10.48
N SER A 295 -10.47 3.01 10.34
CA SER A 295 -10.52 1.84 9.47
C SER A 295 -10.44 0.58 10.30
N VAL A 296 -11.37 -0.35 10.11
CA VAL A 296 -11.37 -1.63 10.80
C VAL A 296 -11.52 -2.77 9.80
N GLN A 297 -10.85 -3.88 10.07
CA GLN A 297 -10.98 -5.06 9.22
C GLN A 297 -12.34 -5.73 9.40
N THR A 298 -12.88 -5.80 10.62
CA THR A 298 -14.16 -6.44 10.91
C THR A 298 -15.06 -5.49 11.71
N SER A 299 -16.37 -5.60 11.51
CA SER A 299 -17.36 -4.84 12.26
C SER A 299 -17.27 -5.00 13.77
N SER A 300 -16.75 -6.13 14.27
CA SER A 300 -16.64 -6.40 15.70
C SER A 300 -15.78 -5.37 16.46
N PHE A 301 -14.83 -4.70 15.79
CA PHE A 301 -14.04 -3.61 16.40
C PHE A 301 -14.87 -2.38 16.76
N LEU A 302 -16.06 -2.21 16.16
CA LEU A 302 -16.91 -1.05 16.40
C LEU A 302 -17.93 -1.27 17.51
N THR A 303 -18.28 -2.54 17.79
CA THR A 303 -19.21 -2.93 18.85
C THR A 303 -18.95 -2.25 20.20
N PRO A 304 -17.72 -2.23 20.75
CA PRO A 304 -17.48 -1.60 22.05
C PRO A 304 -17.64 -0.08 22.03
N ILE A 305 -17.57 0.56 20.86
CA ILE A 305 -17.47 2.02 20.73
C ILE A 305 -18.70 2.69 20.12
N PHE A 306 -19.75 1.95 19.79
CA PHE A 306 -20.98 2.50 19.21
C PHE A 306 -21.61 3.60 20.07
N ASN A 307 -21.47 3.51 21.39
CA ASN A 307 -22.00 4.50 22.33
C ASN A 307 -21.10 5.72 22.52
N LEU A 308 -19.87 5.70 22.02
CA LEU A 308 -18.92 6.81 22.15
C LEU A 308 -19.24 7.95 21.17
N HIS A 309 -18.88 9.17 21.58
CA HIS A 309 -18.99 10.36 20.77
C HIS A 309 -17.65 10.71 20.13
N PHE A 310 -17.63 10.84 18.80
CA PHE A 310 -16.43 11.20 18.03
C PHE A 310 -16.64 12.52 17.29
N PRO A 311 -16.32 13.68 17.89
CA PRO A 311 -16.67 14.98 17.32
C PRO A 311 -15.94 15.33 16.02
N LYS A 312 -14.83 14.66 15.70
CA LYS A 312 -14.01 14.92 14.50
C LYS A 312 -14.03 13.80 13.47
N LEU A 313 -14.66 12.67 13.76
CA LEU A 313 -14.64 11.50 12.90
C LEU A 313 -15.43 11.74 11.61
N ARG A 314 -14.73 11.70 10.48
CA ARG A 314 -15.24 12.01 9.13
C ARG A 314 -15.21 10.80 8.20
N VAL A 315 -14.29 9.86 8.45
CA VAL A 315 -14.09 8.69 7.57
C VAL A 315 -14.21 7.43 8.40
N VAL A 316 -15.09 6.52 7.99
CA VAL A 316 -15.21 5.18 8.57
C VAL A 316 -15.11 4.15 7.46
N SER A 317 -14.23 3.16 7.63
CA SER A 317 -14.05 2.06 6.68
C SER A 317 -14.14 0.70 7.39
N VAL A 318 -14.94 -0.21 6.85
CA VAL A 318 -15.14 -1.57 7.39
C VAL A 318 -14.97 -2.59 6.26
N HIS A 319 -13.94 -3.44 6.36
CA HIS A 319 -13.59 -4.35 5.26
C HIS A 319 -14.41 -5.65 5.21
N SER A 320 -14.73 -6.21 6.38
CA SER A 320 -15.46 -7.47 6.55
C SER A 320 -16.70 -7.17 7.38
N TRP A 321 -17.68 -6.61 6.70
CA TRP A 321 -18.98 -6.31 7.27
C TRP A 321 -19.78 -7.57 7.63
N ARG A 322 -20.36 -7.56 8.83
CA ARG A 322 -21.33 -8.54 9.31
C ARG A 322 -22.47 -7.79 10.01
N GLY A 323 -23.72 -7.97 9.58
CA GLY A 323 -24.92 -7.37 10.19
C GLY A 323 -25.76 -6.51 9.23
N SER A 324 -26.78 -5.80 9.74
CA SER A 324 -27.51 -4.79 8.98
C SER A 324 -26.93 -3.39 9.24
N ILE A 325 -26.73 -2.61 8.19
CA ILE A 325 -26.19 -1.24 8.31
C ILE A 325 -27.16 -0.30 9.04
N THR A 326 -28.46 -0.62 8.98
CA THR A 326 -29.52 0.09 9.72
C THR A 326 -29.27 0.08 11.22
N ASP A 327 -28.73 -1.01 11.76
CA ASP A 327 -28.50 -1.19 13.20
C ASP A 327 -27.42 -0.25 13.74
N TRP A 328 -26.55 0.25 12.86
CA TRP A 328 -25.46 1.15 13.20
C TRP A 328 -25.83 2.61 13.02
N SER A 329 -26.69 2.89 12.04
CA SER A 329 -27.17 4.25 11.75
C SER A 329 -27.88 4.90 12.95
N THR A 330 -28.31 4.11 13.93
CA THR A 330 -28.98 4.54 15.16
C THR A 330 -28.03 4.65 16.36
N GLN A 331 -26.75 4.32 16.20
CA GLN A 331 -25.75 4.35 17.29
C GLN A 331 -25.14 5.75 17.43
N ASN A 332 -24.76 6.14 18.65
CA ASN A 332 -24.21 7.48 18.95
C ASN A 332 -23.03 7.84 18.04
N MET A 333 -22.13 6.89 17.80
CA MET A 333 -20.98 7.09 16.91
C MET A 333 -21.39 7.59 15.52
N PHE A 334 -22.50 7.11 14.96
CA PHE A 334 -22.97 7.51 13.62
C PHE A 334 -23.94 8.68 13.66
N LEU A 335 -24.76 8.80 14.72
CA LEU A 335 -25.71 9.90 14.88
C LEU A 335 -25.03 11.26 15.08
N TYR A 336 -23.92 11.29 15.81
CA TYR A 336 -23.32 12.55 16.25
C TYR A 336 -21.98 12.87 15.58
N ALA A 337 -21.26 11.88 15.06
CA ALA A 337 -20.02 12.14 14.36
C ALA A 337 -20.28 12.81 13.00
N PRO A 338 -19.43 13.76 12.56
CA PRO A 338 -19.56 14.41 11.26
C PRO A 338 -19.05 13.52 10.11
N ILE A 339 -19.54 12.29 10.01
CA ILE A 339 -19.13 11.31 9.00
C ILE A 339 -19.50 11.82 7.60
N ARG A 340 -18.51 11.81 6.71
CA ARG A 340 -18.62 12.19 5.29
C ARG A 340 -18.41 11.01 4.37
N VAL A 341 -17.56 10.07 4.77
CA VAL A 341 -17.22 8.89 3.97
C VAL A 341 -17.44 7.64 4.81
N LEU A 342 -18.28 6.75 4.30
CA LEU A 342 -18.51 5.42 4.87
C LEU A 342 -18.20 4.36 3.80
N ALA A 343 -17.09 3.65 3.96
CA ALA A 343 -16.69 2.56 3.08
C ALA A 343 -16.99 1.22 3.75
N VAL A 344 -17.79 0.37 3.08
CA VAL A 344 -18.19 -0.94 3.63
C VAL A 344 -18.00 -2.00 2.56
N SER A 345 -17.19 -3.01 2.89
CA SER A 345 -17.05 -4.23 2.12
C SER A 345 -17.64 -5.39 2.92
N SER A 346 -18.37 -6.28 2.26
CA SER A 346 -18.96 -7.48 2.89
C SER A 346 -18.29 -8.73 2.35
N CYS A 347 -17.76 -9.55 3.25
CA CYS A 347 -17.28 -10.90 2.94
C CYS A 347 -18.42 -11.93 2.93
N THR A 348 -19.63 -11.54 3.33
CA THR A 348 -20.79 -12.45 3.36
C THR A 348 -21.56 -12.37 2.05
N THR A 349 -21.23 -13.25 1.11
CA THR A 349 -22.17 -13.72 0.09
C THR A 349 -23.16 -14.70 0.74
N LYS A 350 -23.95 -14.23 1.72
CA LYS A 350 -25.25 -14.86 1.95
C LYS A 350 -26.23 -13.97 1.23
N ALA A 351 -26.82 -14.53 0.19
CA ALA A 351 -27.92 -13.93 -0.54
C ALA A 351 -28.79 -13.14 0.43
N LEU A 352 -28.90 -11.82 0.19
CA LEU A 352 -30.07 -11.09 0.65
C LEU A 352 -31.26 -11.96 0.28
N ALA A 353 -31.88 -12.60 1.29
CA ALA A 353 -33.23 -13.08 1.12
C ALA A 353 -34.03 -11.89 0.57
N PRO A 354 -34.94 -12.12 -0.40
CA PRO A 354 -35.68 -11.03 -1.02
C PRO A 354 -36.24 -10.15 0.09
N ALA A 355 -35.89 -8.86 0.02
CA ALA A 355 -36.24 -7.86 1.01
C ALA A 355 -37.71 -7.99 1.38
N ASP A 356 -38.00 -7.98 2.68
CA ASP A 356 -39.34 -7.64 3.15
C ASP A 356 -39.71 -6.28 2.54
N PRO A 357 -40.87 -6.13 1.87
CA PRO A 357 -41.21 -4.94 1.08
C PRO A 357 -41.65 -3.73 1.94
N LEU A 358 -41.08 -3.57 3.15
CA LEU A 358 -41.53 -2.58 4.13
C LEU A 358 -40.45 -1.63 4.69
N THR A 359 -39.28 -1.51 4.05
CA THR A 359 -38.28 -0.50 4.45
C THR A 359 -38.04 0.53 3.35
N ASP A 360 -39.05 1.37 3.14
CA ASP A 360 -38.93 2.67 2.43
C ASP A 360 -38.31 3.74 3.35
N THR A 361 -37.35 3.34 4.17
CA THR A 361 -36.59 4.21 5.07
C THR A 361 -35.22 4.42 4.47
N ASP A 362 -34.91 5.66 4.11
CA ASP A 362 -33.56 6.05 3.70
C ASP A 362 -32.58 5.64 4.80
N THR A 363 -31.83 4.59 4.53
CA THR A 363 -30.91 3.93 5.46
C THR A 363 -29.80 4.88 5.94
N PHE A 364 -29.57 5.97 5.19
CA PHE A 364 -28.57 6.98 5.47
C PHE A 364 -29.18 8.32 5.88
N ALA A 365 -30.49 8.40 6.16
CA ALA A 365 -31.16 9.65 6.57
C ALA A 365 -30.47 10.34 7.76
N ASN A 366 -29.88 9.56 8.67
CA ASN A 366 -29.17 10.08 9.84
C ASN A 366 -27.74 10.56 9.54
N LEU A 367 -27.21 10.24 8.35
CA LEU A 367 -25.87 10.62 7.88
C LEU A 367 -25.97 11.75 6.84
N SER A 368 -26.61 12.85 7.23
CA SER A 368 -26.88 14.03 6.38
C SER A 368 -25.65 14.69 5.74
N LYS A 369 -24.44 14.35 6.17
CA LYS A 369 -23.16 14.89 5.65
C LYS A 369 -22.40 13.93 4.73
N LEU A 370 -22.99 12.77 4.43
CA LEU A 370 -22.38 11.77 3.56
C LEU A 370 -22.21 12.36 2.15
N GLU A 371 -20.99 12.28 1.61
CA GLU A 371 -20.73 12.73 0.24
C GLU A 371 -21.29 11.69 -0.73
N HIS A 372 -22.35 12.05 -1.46
CA HIS A 372 -23.05 11.15 -2.40
C HIS A 372 -22.32 10.93 -3.74
N ASP A 373 -21.22 11.66 -3.98
CA ASP A 373 -20.46 11.64 -5.24
C ASP A 373 -19.29 10.63 -5.27
N MET A 374 -19.06 9.90 -4.16
CA MET A 374 -18.16 8.75 -4.14
C MET A 374 -19.00 7.48 -4.31
N PRO A 375 -18.69 6.58 -5.26
CA PRO A 375 -19.41 5.31 -5.34
C PRO A 375 -19.28 4.62 -3.99
N LEU A 376 -20.41 4.23 -3.40
CA LEU A 376 -20.46 3.17 -2.40
C LEU A 376 -19.71 1.98 -3.02
N ILE A 377 -18.43 1.81 -2.70
CA ILE A 377 -17.63 0.70 -3.19
C ILE A 377 -18.05 -0.51 -2.35
N MET A 378 -19.23 -1.04 -2.63
CA MET A 378 -19.58 -2.41 -2.30
C MET A 378 -18.74 -3.32 -3.19
N ALA A 379 -17.48 -3.52 -2.81
CA ALA A 379 -16.64 -4.52 -3.45
C ALA A 379 -17.21 -5.90 -3.10
N LYS A 380 -17.75 -6.60 -4.10
CA LYS A 380 -17.99 -8.04 -4.01
C LYS A 380 -16.62 -8.72 -4.03
N CYS A 381 -16.21 -9.35 -2.93
CA CYS A 381 -15.09 -10.28 -2.97
C CYS A 381 -15.44 -11.44 -3.94
N PRO A 382 -14.61 -11.73 -4.96
CA PRO A 382 -14.68 -12.99 -5.67
C PRO A 382 -14.11 -14.12 -4.78
N LEU A 383 -14.71 -15.30 -4.92
CA LEU A 383 -14.38 -16.55 -4.20
C LEU A 383 -12.97 -17.06 -4.49
#